data_AF-A0A0P0CFT6-F1
#
_entry.id   AF-A0A0P0CFT6-F1
#
_cell.length_a   1.000
_cell.length_b   1.000
_cell.length_c   1.000
_cell.angle_alpha   90.00
_cell.angle_beta   90.00
_cell.angle_gamma   90.00
#
_symmetry.space_group_name_H-M   'P 1'
#
loop_
_entity.id
_entity.type
_entity.pdbx_description
1 polymer ?
#
loop_
_entity_poly.entity_id
_entity_poly.type
_entity_poly.pdbx_seq_one_letter_code
_entity_poly.pdbx_strand_id
1 'polypeptide(L)'
;PLPNSLRYSASIETGITLEDVRKDFEGCYVCVGTLEGNTVKSGQYQLNVRLVPDTPPVITLGRPQRVLLIQGEELSLSCSTSNVNSDITIRWKAPQGVQPSVQQFSRILTEPISHLRNATLNLGSVTKQDAGSYNCEARNERGTSAKTVWVEIYDKGFINLTSVNNSTKRMRAGESLSLRVVMDAYPKPHTFSWSYSGVKLTNTTDHVITTRSHGNSYTSEL
;
A
#
# COMPACT_ATOMS: atom_id res chain seq x y z
N PRO A 1 -24.88 33.59 14.76
CA PRO A 1 -25.05 33.67 13.28
C PRO A 1 -24.97 32.27 12.67
N LEU A 2 -25.80 31.98 11.67
CA LEU A 2 -25.73 30.70 10.95
C LEU A 2 -24.41 30.60 10.16
N PRO A 3 -23.88 29.39 9.95
CA PRO A 3 -22.73 29.17 9.08
C PRO A 3 -22.95 29.78 7.69
N ASN A 4 -21.90 30.37 7.12
CA ASN A 4 -21.95 30.89 5.75
C ASN A 4 -22.28 29.75 4.79
N SER A 5 -23.15 30.01 3.79
CA SER A 5 -23.63 29.04 2.78
C SER A 5 -24.51 27.88 3.26
N LEU A 6 -24.96 27.88 4.52
CA LEU A 6 -25.98 26.94 4.98
C LEU A 6 -27.31 27.17 4.22
N ARG A 7 -27.78 26.14 3.53
CA ARG A 7 -29.08 26.11 2.82
C ARG A 7 -30.08 25.29 3.62
N TYR A 8 -31.31 25.78 3.70
CA TYR A 8 -32.38 25.08 4.39
C TYR A 8 -33.73 25.37 3.75
N SER A 9 -34.66 24.43 3.92
CA SER A 9 -36.08 24.60 3.61
C SER A 9 -36.90 24.47 4.88
N ALA A 10 -38.06 25.15 4.93
CA ALA A 10 -38.94 25.14 6.09
C ALA A 10 -40.34 24.67 5.68
N SER A 11 -40.92 23.78 6.48
CA SER A 11 -42.29 23.28 6.35
C SER A 11 -42.95 23.22 7.72
N ILE A 12 -44.24 23.52 7.77
CA ILE A 12 -45.02 23.41 9.02
C ILE A 12 -45.14 21.94 9.45
N GLU A 13 -45.15 21.00 8.50
CA GLU A 13 -45.32 19.57 8.77
C GLU A 13 -44.02 18.89 9.21
N THR A 14 -42.89 19.25 8.59
CA THR A 14 -41.60 18.55 8.79
C THR A 14 -40.54 19.41 9.47
N GLY A 15 -40.82 20.69 9.74
CA GLY A 15 -39.88 21.63 10.37
C GLY A 15 -38.84 22.19 9.41
N ILE A 16 -37.63 22.46 9.92
CA ILE A 16 -36.50 22.99 9.13
C ILE A 16 -35.62 21.83 8.68
N THR A 17 -35.43 21.70 7.37
CA THR A 17 -34.54 20.71 6.75
C THR A 17 -33.27 21.39 6.26
N LEU A 18 -32.11 20.96 6.76
CA LEU A 18 -30.81 21.42 6.28
C LEU A 18 -30.41 20.63 5.03
N GLU A 19 -29.99 21.33 3.98
CA GLU A 19 -29.55 20.73 2.72
C GLU A 19 -28.02 20.68 2.68
N ASP A 20 -27.47 19.60 2.09
CA ASP A 20 -26.02 19.44 1.85
C ASP A 20 -25.18 19.72 3.12
N VAL A 21 -25.49 18.98 4.20
CA VAL A 21 -24.90 19.20 5.52
C VAL A 21 -23.40 18.95 5.49
N ARG A 22 -22.63 19.96 5.91
CA ARG A 22 -21.16 19.92 5.97
C ARG A 22 -20.64 19.92 7.39
N LYS A 23 -19.38 19.52 7.57
CA LYS A 23 -18.75 19.43 8.89
C LYS A 23 -18.70 20.78 9.64
N ASP A 24 -18.55 21.87 8.91
CA ASP A 24 -18.56 23.24 9.45
C ASP A 24 -19.95 23.71 9.91
N PHE A 25 -21.02 22.93 9.67
CA PHE A 25 -22.36 23.23 10.17
C PHE A 25 -22.62 22.69 11.58
N GLU A 26 -21.69 21.95 12.19
CA GLU A 26 -21.84 21.50 13.57
C GLU A 26 -22.10 22.66 14.54
N GLY A 27 -23.03 22.46 15.46
CA GLY A 27 -23.40 23.49 16.41
C GLY A 27 -24.75 23.28 17.07
N CYS A 28 -25.11 24.24 17.92
CA CYS A 28 -26.39 24.28 18.62
C CYS A 28 -27.36 25.21 17.89
N TYR A 29 -28.50 24.66 17.49
CA TYR A 29 -29.55 25.33 16.74
C TYR A 29 -30.79 25.53 17.62
N VAL A 30 -31.50 26.63 17.40
CA VAL A 30 -32.80 26.90 18.02
C VAL A 30 -33.77 27.36 16.95
N CYS A 31 -34.99 26.84 16.98
CA CYS A 31 -36.08 27.34 16.13
C CYS A 31 -36.66 28.58 16.80
N VAL A 32 -36.89 29.62 16.00
CA VAL A 32 -37.37 30.92 16.46
C VAL A 32 -38.61 31.29 15.68
N GLY A 33 -39.73 31.48 16.37
CA GLY A 33 -41.00 31.95 15.81
C GLY A 33 -41.31 33.36 16.31
N THR A 34 -41.92 34.20 15.48
CA THR A 34 -42.35 35.55 15.86
C THR A 34 -43.84 35.70 15.60
N LEU A 35 -44.59 36.11 16.63
CA LEU A 35 -46.02 36.41 16.53
C LEU A 35 -46.28 37.77 17.17
N GLU A 36 -46.81 38.72 16.39
CA GLU A 36 -47.14 40.07 16.85
C GLU A 36 -45.98 40.78 17.61
N GLY A 37 -44.74 40.55 17.16
CA GLY A 37 -43.54 41.11 17.79
C GLY A 37 -43.00 40.33 18.99
N ASN A 38 -43.72 39.34 19.48
CA ASN A 38 -43.23 38.41 20.51
C ASN A 38 -42.44 37.27 19.86
N THR A 39 -41.20 37.08 20.30
CA THR A 39 -40.33 36.00 19.82
C THR A 39 -40.36 34.83 20.80
N VAL A 40 -40.69 33.64 20.30
CA VAL A 40 -40.64 32.40 21.06
C VAL A 40 -39.54 31.51 20.49
N LYS A 41 -38.80 30.82 21.37
CA LYS A 41 -37.72 29.90 21.00
C LYS A 41 -38.07 28.49 21.39
N SER A 42 -37.69 27.52 20.56
CA SER A 42 -37.70 26.11 20.93
C SER A 42 -36.62 25.76 21.95
N GLY A 43 -36.58 24.50 22.35
CA GLY A 43 -35.38 23.90 22.95
C GLY A 43 -34.18 23.90 21.99
N GLN A 44 -33.02 23.57 22.54
CA GLN A 44 -31.75 23.48 21.82
C GLN A 44 -31.63 22.15 21.06
N TYR A 45 -31.18 22.22 19.80
CA TYR A 45 -30.87 21.09 18.94
C TYR A 45 -29.37 21.03 18.69
N GLN A 46 -28.70 19.96 19.11
CA GLN A 46 -27.28 19.77 18.86
C GLN A 46 -27.07 19.00 17.54
N LEU A 47 -26.47 19.65 16.54
CA LEU A 47 -26.09 19.02 15.28
C LEU A 47 -24.65 18.51 15.36
N ASN A 48 -24.47 17.19 15.19
CA ASN A 48 -23.17 16.56 15.00
C ASN A 48 -23.12 15.95 13.58
N VAL A 49 -22.06 16.23 12.85
CA VAL A 49 -21.86 15.83 11.46
C VAL A 49 -20.72 14.83 11.40
N ARG A 50 -21.05 13.60 11.00
CA ARG A 50 -20.05 12.55 10.75
C ARG A 50 -19.49 12.70 9.34
N LEU A 51 -18.17 12.60 9.21
CA LEU A 51 -17.52 12.51 7.91
C LEU A 51 -17.79 11.13 7.30
N VAL A 52 -18.00 11.09 5.99
CA VAL A 52 -18.22 9.87 5.21
C VAL A 52 -17.22 9.82 4.06
N PRO A 53 -16.62 8.64 3.77
CA PRO A 53 -15.71 8.53 2.64
C PRO A 53 -16.47 8.61 1.32
N ASP A 54 -15.83 9.15 0.28
CA ASP A 54 -16.38 9.19 -1.08
C ASP A 54 -15.98 7.98 -1.93
N THR A 55 -14.89 7.30 -1.55
CA THR A 55 -14.33 6.16 -2.28
C THR A 55 -14.12 4.94 -1.39
N PRO A 56 -14.01 3.73 -1.98
CA PRO A 56 -13.50 2.56 -1.27
C PRO A 56 -12.09 2.81 -0.68
N PRO A 57 -11.65 1.99 0.29
CA PRO A 57 -10.37 2.22 0.96
C PRO A 57 -9.17 2.12 0.02
N VAL A 58 -8.15 2.96 0.22
CA VAL A 58 -6.86 2.80 -0.49
C VAL A 58 -5.93 1.94 0.36
N ILE A 59 -5.32 0.92 -0.25
CA ILE A 59 -4.42 -0.02 0.42
C ILE A 59 -2.97 0.25 0.04
N THR A 60 -2.10 0.33 1.05
CA THR A 60 -0.64 0.44 0.92
C THR A 60 0.04 -0.78 1.51
N LEU A 61 0.84 -1.48 0.71
CA LEU A 61 1.64 -2.64 1.13
C LEU A 61 3.02 -2.19 1.59
N GLY A 62 3.56 -2.81 2.64
CA GLY A 62 4.94 -2.55 3.11
C GLY A 62 6.02 -3.36 2.39
N ARG A 63 5.64 -4.32 1.55
CA ARG A 63 6.54 -5.09 0.67
C ARG A 63 6.07 -5.05 -0.79
N PRO A 64 6.96 -5.35 -1.75
CA PRO A 64 6.57 -5.56 -3.15
C PRO A 64 5.50 -6.65 -3.28
N GLN A 65 4.74 -6.63 -4.37
CA GLN A 65 3.70 -7.64 -4.65
C GLN A 65 4.25 -9.05 -4.87
N ARG A 66 5.58 -9.21 -4.99
CA ARG A 66 6.25 -10.50 -5.11
C ARG A 66 7.35 -10.60 -4.07
N VAL A 67 7.31 -11.64 -3.26
CA VAL A 67 8.28 -11.93 -2.19
C VAL A 67 8.83 -13.32 -2.43
N LEU A 68 10.16 -13.42 -2.51
CA LEU A 68 10.86 -14.71 -2.56
C LEU A 68 11.43 -14.95 -1.17
N LEU A 69 11.35 -16.19 -0.69
CA LEU A 69 11.94 -16.64 0.55
C LEU A 69 12.59 -18.01 0.34
N ILE A 70 13.46 -18.40 1.27
CA ILE A 70 13.99 -19.75 1.42
C ILE A 70 13.31 -20.41 2.62
N GLN A 71 13.17 -21.73 2.59
CA GLN A 71 12.65 -22.49 3.72
C GLN A 71 13.40 -22.13 5.02
N GLY A 72 12.65 -21.93 6.11
CA GLY A 72 13.18 -21.54 7.40
C GLY A 72 13.27 -20.03 7.64
N GLU A 73 13.10 -19.19 6.60
CA GLU A 73 13.05 -17.73 6.77
C GLU A 73 11.73 -17.25 7.39
N GLU A 74 11.73 -16.04 7.93
CA GLU A 74 10.53 -15.37 8.44
C GLU A 74 9.79 -14.62 7.32
N LEU A 75 8.48 -14.82 7.22
CA LEU A 75 7.60 -13.98 6.39
C LEU A 75 6.94 -12.93 7.27
N SER A 76 7.11 -11.66 6.91
CA SER A 76 6.35 -10.54 7.47
C SER A 76 5.75 -9.68 6.37
N LEU A 77 4.41 -9.61 6.33
CA LEU A 77 3.64 -8.84 5.35
C LEU A 77 2.82 -7.78 6.07
N SER A 78 3.17 -6.51 5.84
CA SER A 78 2.41 -5.38 6.38
C SER A 78 1.55 -4.71 5.32
N CYS A 79 0.34 -4.34 5.74
CA CYS A 79 -0.64 -3.65 4.93
C CYS A 79 -1.27 -2.53 5.77
N SER A 80 -1.56 -1.40 5.14
CA SER A 80 -2.14 -0.22 5.79
C SER A 80 -3.23 0.41 4.94
N THR A 81 -4.17 1.05 5.59
CA THR A 81 -5.26 1.80 4.98
C THR A 81 -5.72 2.92 5.91
N SER A 82 -6.47 3.87 5.38
CA SER A 82 -6.98 5.03 6.12
C SER A 82 -8.40 5.36 5.70
N ASN A 83 -9.17 5.96 6.60
CA ASN A 83 -10.54 6.40 6.33
C ASN A 83 -10.84 7.70 7.09
N VAL A 84 -11.77 8.50 6.57
CA VAL A 84 -12.18 9.76 7.21
C VAL A 84 -12.93 9.58 8.53
N ASN A 85 -13.43 8.37 8.80
CA ASN A 85 -14.10 8.00 10.04
C ASN A 85 -13.63 6.61 10.53
N SER A 86 -14.06 6.20 11.72
CA SER A 86 -13.66 4.94 12.36
C SER A 86 -14.15 3.67 11.67
N ASP A 87 -15.11 3.79 10.75
CA ASP A 87 -15.88 2.69 10.16
C ASP A 87 -15.13 2.07 8.97
N ILE A 88 -13.92 1.59 9.28
CA ILE A 88 -13.04 0.88 8.35
C ILE A 88 -12.48 -0.38 9.00
N THR A 89 -12.43 -1.45 8.22
CA THR A 89 -11.84 -2.73 8.59
C THR A 89 -10.69 -3.07 7.66
N ILE A 90 -9.71 -3.81 8.17
CA ILE A 90 -8.59 -4.37 7.41
C ILE A 90 -8.36 -5.81 7.86
N ARG A 91 -8.04 -6.71 6.94
CA ARG A 91 -7.70 -8.10 7.27
C ARG A 91 -6.76 -8.71 6.24
N TRP A 92 -6.02 -9.72 6.68
CA TRP A 92 -5.28 -10.61 5.79
C TRP A 92 -6.05 -11.89 5.55
N LYS A 93 -5.97 -12.38 4.31
CA LYS A 93 -6.41 -13.71 3.90
C LYS A 93 -5.19 -14.47 3.38
N ALA A 94 -4.80 -15.51 4.12
CA ALA A 94 -3.70 -16.39 3.75
C ALA A 94 -4.19 -17.54 2.85
N PRO A 95 -3.28 -18.28 2.19
CA PRO A 95 -3.61 -19.54 1.53
C PRO A 95 -4.29 -20.54 2.48
N GLN A 96 -5.08 -21.46 1.92
CA GLN A 96 -5.78 -22.46 2.71
C GLN A 96 -4.79 -23.36 3.47
N GLY A 97 -5.03 -23.57 4.76
CA GLY A 97 -4.18 -24.38 5.63
C GLY A 97 -3.05 -23.61 6.32
N VAL A 98 -2.75 -22.39 5.88
CA VAL A 98 -1.75 -21.52 6.53
C VAL A 98 -2.38 -20.80 7.72
N GLN A 99 -1.74 -20.88 8.88
CA GLN A 99 -2.18 -20.22 10.11
C GLN A 99 -1.14 -19.18 10.58
N PRO A 100 -1.16 -17.96 10.03
CA PRO A 100 -0.22 -16.94 10.43
C PRO A 100 -0.69 -16.21 11.69
N SER A 101 0.26 -15.61 12.41
CA SER A 101 -0.05 -14.63 13.44
C SER A 101 -0.35 -13.29 12.78
N VAL A 102 -1.47 -12.65 13.14
CA VAL A 102 -1.86 -11.34 12.59
C VAL A 102 -1.95 -10.33 13.71
N GLN A 103 -1.14 -9.28 13.61
CA GLN A 103 -1.12 -8.15 14.54
C GLN A 103 -1.81 -6.95 13.88
N GLN A 104 -2.74 -6.32 14.59
CA GLN A 104 -3.46 -5.15 14.09
C GLN A 104 -3.19 -3.94 14.96
N PHE A 105 -3.04 -2.78 14.33
CA PHE A 105 -2.81 -1.51 14.99
C PHE A 105 -3.72 -0.44 14.40
N SER A 106 -4.25 0.43 15.26
CA SER A 106 -5.09 1.55 14.88
C SER A 106 -4.52 2.86 15.43
N ARG A 107 -4.62 3.92 14.64
CA ARG A 107 -4.19 5.27 15.03
C ARG A 107 -5.15 6.30 14.45
N ILE A 108 -5.39 7.38 15.20
CA ILE A 108 -6.11 8.55 14.73
C ILE A 108 -5.07 9.64 14.48
N LEU A 109 -5.05 10.18 13.26
CA LEU A 109 -4.37 11.43 12.93
C LEU A 109 -5.38 12.55 13.09
N THR A 110 -4.98 13.67 13.67
CA THR A 110 -5.89 14.79 13.99
C THR A 110 -5.86 15.90 12.94
N GLU A 111 -4.84 15.96 12.08
CA GLU A 111 -4.64 17.03 11.10
C GLU A 111 -4.07 16.49 9.76
N PRO A 112 -4.89 16.22 8.74
CA PRO A 112 -6.36 16.13 8.79
C PRO A 112 -6.82 14.93 9.63
N ILE A 113 -8.07 14.97 10.11
CA ILE A 113 -8.67 13.84 10.84
C ILE A 113 -8.70 12.60 9.93
N SER A 114 -7.98 11.55 10.32
CA SER A 114 -7.92 10.30 9.57
C SER A 114 -7.71 9.11 10.49
N HIS A 115 -8.46 8.04 10.26
CA HIS A 115 -8.39 6.79 11.01
C HIS A 115 -7.54 5.79 10.23
N LEU A 116 -6.30 5.62 10.68
CA LEU A 116 -5.37 4.62 10.15
C LEU A 116 -5.67 3.23 10.74
N ARG A 117 -5.51 2.22 9.89
CA ARG A 117 -5.54 0.80 10.24
C ARG A 117 -4.36 0.09 9.57
N ASN A 118 -3.59 -0.62 10.38
CA ASN A 118 -2.47 -1.44 9.93
C ASN A 118 -2.71 -2.89 10.34
N ALA A 119 -2.35 -3.82 9.46
CA ALA A 119 -2.34 -5.24 9.75
C ALA A 119 -1.03 -5.86 9.25
N THR A 120 -0.33 -6.55 10.15
CA THR A 120 0.91 -7.26 9.86
C THR A 120 0.70 -8.75 10.09
N LEU A 121 0.92 -9.54 9.03
CA LEU A 121 0.88 -10.98 9.03
C LEU A 121 2.30 -11.53 9.17
N ASN A 122 2.52 -12.43 10.12
CA ASN A 122 3.83 -13.03 10.39
C ASN A 122 3.77 -14.57 10.39
N LEU A 123 4.79 -15.19 9.78
CA LEU A 123 5.14 -16.61 9.93
C LEU A 123 6.62 -16.70 10.32
N GLY A 124 6.93 -17.30 11.46
CA GLY A 124 8.29 -17.30 12.02
C GLY A 124 9.29 -18.17 11.25
N SER A 125 8.83 -19.22 10.58
CA SER A 125 9.67 -20.14 9.80
C SER A 125 8.81 -20.73 8.69
N VAL A 126 9.09 -20.33 7.44
CA VAL A 126 8.26 -20.70 6.30
C VAL A 126 8.66 -22.05 5.69
N THR A 127 7.67 -22.76 5.17
CA THR A 127 7.79 -24.02 4.45
C THR A 127 7.20 -23.89 3.05
N LYS A 128 7.45 -24.85 2.15
CA LYS A 128 6.85 -24.82 0.80
C LYS A 128 5.32 -24.75 0.79
N GLN A 129 4.65 -25.24 1.84
CA GLN A 129 3.19 -25.22 1.95
C GLN A 129 2.64 -23.81 2.21
N ASP A 130 3.48 -22.89 2.71
CA ASP A 130 3.11 -21.50 2.98
C ASP A 130 3.18 -20.62 1.73
N ALA A 131 3.61 -21.17 0.59
CA ALA A 131 3.67 -20.44 -0.67
C ALA A 131 2.26 -20.17 -1.23
N GLY A 132 2.11 -19.05 -1.95
CA GLY A 132 0.87 -18.71 -2.61
C GLY A 132 0.49 -17.23 -2.50
N SER A 133 -0.78 -16.95 -2.71
CA SER A 133 -1.34 -15.59 -2.69
C SER A 133 -1.85 -15.21 -1.31
N TYR A 134 -1.30 -14.14 -0.75
CA TYR A 134 -1.77 -13.49 0.47
C TYR A 134 -2.51 -12.22 0.10
N ASN A 135 -3.79 -12.09 0.49
CA ASN A 135 -4.62 -10.96 0.12
C ASN A 135 -4.88 -10.04 1.32
N CYS A 136 -4.52 -8.77 1.22
CA CYS A 136 -4.96 -7.76 2.18
C CYS A 136 -6.26 -7.15 1.68
N GLU A 137 -7.32 -7.23 2.49
CA GLU A 137 -8.64 -6.70 2.18
C GLU A 137 -8.99 -5.59 3.17
N ALA A 138 -9.47 -4.46 2.65
CA ALA A 138 -9.97 -3.34 3.44
C ALA A 138 -11.38 -2.96 3.01
N ARG A 139 -12.25 -2.64 3.96
CA ARG A 139 -13.66 -2.31 3.68
C ARG A 139 -14.12 -1.10 4.48
N ASN A 140 -14.79 -0.17 3.80
CA ASN A 140 -15.58 0.93 4.37
C ASN A 140 -17.01 0.92 3.78
N GLU A 141 -17.82 1.91 4.11
CA GLU A 141 -19.20 2.03 3.61
C GLU A 141 -19.34 2.23 2.09
N ARG A 142 -18.28 2.63 1.38
CA ARG A 142 -18.28 2.79 -0.09
C ARG A 142 -17.85 1.55 -0.84
N GLY A 143 -17.23 0.59 -0.18
CA GLY A 143 -16.88 -0.68 -0.80
C GLY A 143 -15.71 -1.39 -0.15
N THR A 144 -15.17 -2.36 -0.91
CA THR A 144 -14.05 -3.19 -0.51
C THR A 144 -12.92 -3.02 -1.53
N SER A 145 -11.69 -2.88 -1.03
CA SER A 145 -10.47 -2.91 -1.83
C SER A 145 -9.62 -4.10 -1.41
N ALA A 146 -8.81 -4.62 -2.34
CA ALA A 146 -7.93 -5.75 -2.10
C ALA A 146 -6.57 -5.57 -2.79
N LYS A 147 -5.50 -6.04 -2.15
CA LYS A 147 -4.17 -6.16 -2.75
C LYS A 147 -3.53 -7.50 -2.43
N THR A 148 -3.07 -8.18 -3.47
CA THR A 148 -2.42 -9.49 -3.38
C THR A 148 -0.90 -9.35 -3.31
N VAL A 149 -0.28 -10.16 -2.44
CA VAL A 149 1.16 -10.43 -2.39
C VAL A 149 1.38 -11.90 -2.73
N TRP A 150 2.24 -12.16 -3.71
CA TRP A 150 2.66 -13.49 -4.13
C TRP A 150 3.92 -13.88 -3.39
N VAL A 151 3.85 -14.98 -2.64
CA VAL A 151 4.97 -15.53 -1.87
C VAL A 151 5.43 -16.82 -2.52
N GLU A 152 6.70 -16.85 -2.91
CA GLU A 152 7.39 -18.03 -3.46
C GLU A 152 8.48 -18.48 -2.49
N ILE A 153 8.54 -19.79 -2.22
CA ILE A 153 9.45 -20.37 -1.22
C ILE A 153 10.32 -21.42 -1.90
N TYR A 154 11.63 -21.22 -1.83
CA TYR A 154 12.64 -22.10 -2.42
C TYR A 154 13.32 -22.95 -1.34
N ASP A 155 13.86 -24.12 -1.73
CA ASP A 155 14.62 -24.98 -0.81
C ASP A 155 15.95 -24.34 -0.37
N LYS A 156 16.55 -23.58 -1.27
CA LYS A 156 17.86 -22.96 -1.12
C LYS A 156 17.95 -21.74 -2.03
N GLY A 157 18.96 -20.91 -1.79
CA GLY A 157 19.24 -19.78 -2.66
C GLY A 157 19.59 -20.21 -4.08
N PHE A 158 19.36 -19.32 -5.02
CA PHE A 158 19.60 -19.55 -6.45
C PHE A 158 20.20 -18.32 -7.12
N ILE A 159 20.89 -18.56 -8.23
CA ILE A 159 21.29 -17.55 -9.22
C ILE A 159 21.00 -18.16 -10.59
N ASN A 160 20.07 -17.58 -11.32
CA ASN A 160 19.69 -18.02 -12.66
C ASN A 160 20.09 -16.96 -13.68
N LEU A 161 21.00 -17.30 -14.58
CA LEU A 161 21.44 -16.43 -15.68
C LEU A 161 20.47 -16.58 -16.86
N THR A 162 19.81 -15.49 -17.26
CA THR A 162 18.85 -15.49 -18.38
C THR A 162 19.51 -15.28 -19.74
N SER A 163 20.70 -14.67 -19.79
CA SER A 163 21.38 -14.31 -21.04
C SER A 163 22.66 -15.12 -21.28
N VAL A 164 22.54 -16.43 -21.46
CA VAL A 164 23.65 -17.31 -21.90
C VAL A 164 23.54 -17.69 -23.38
N ASN A 165 22.40 -17.39 -24.00
CA ASN A 165 22.11 -17.80 -25.38
C ASN A 165 22.86 -16.85 -26.33
N ASN A 166 23.92 -17.36 -26.96
CA ASN A 166 24.83 -16.65 -27.89
C ASN A 166 25.98 -15.86 -27.21
N SER A 167 26.81 -16.59 -26.44
CA SER A 167 28.05 -16.11 -25.82
C SER A 167 29.13 -15.66 -26.81
N THR A 168 29.10 -16.17 -28.05
CA THR A 168 30.08 -15.79 -29.08
C THR A 168 29.68 -14.51 -29.78
N LYS A 169 30.46 -13.45 -29.61
CA LYS A 169 30.32 -12.18 -30.35
C LYS A 169 31.44 -12.07 -31.39
N ARG A 170 31.09 -11.75 -32.64
CA ARG A 170 32.04 -11.52 -33.74
C ARG A 170 31.98 -10.04 -34.11
N MET A 171 33.10 -9.34 -33.98
CA MET A 171 33.21 -7.89 -34.19
C MET A 171 34.36 -7.59 -35.15
N ARG A 172 34.32 -6.43 -35.81
CA ARG A 172 35.44 -5.89 -36.59
C ARG A 172 36.36 -5.07 -35.70
N ALA A 173 37.63 -4.95 -36.11
CA ALA A 173 38.59 -4.10 -35.41
C ALA A 173 38.09 -2.64 -35.37
N GLY A 174 38.12 -2.04 -34.18
CA GLY A 174 37.67 -0.66 -33.93
C GLY A 174 36.19 -0.53 -33.54
N GLU A 175 35.39 -1.59 -33.60
CA GLU A 175 34.02 -1.56 -33.11
C GLU A 175 33.96 -1.66 -31.57
N SER A 176 33.04 -0.91 -30.95
CA SER A 176 32.72 -1.04 -29.54
C SER A 176 31.65 -2.11 -29.32
N LEU A 177 31.76 -2.86 -28.22
CA LEU A 177 30.79 -3.87 -27.82
C LEU A 177 30.40 -3.60 -26.37
N SER A 178 29.10 -3.71 -26.07
CA SER A 178 28.64 -3.83 -24.69
C SER A 178 28.19 -5.26 -24.40
N LEU A 179 28.67 -5.79 -23.28
CA LEU A 179 28.31 -7.11 -22.79
C LEU A 179 27.30 -6.97 -21.67
N ARG A 180 26.12 -7.57 -21.85
CA ARG A 180 25.02 -7.49 -20.90
C ARG A 180 24.69 -8.86 -20.36
N VAL A 181 24.65 -9.00 -19.04
CA VAL A 181 24.11 -10.18 -18.35
C VAL A 181 22.94 -9.79 -17.49
N VAL A 182 21.90 -10.61 -17.54
CA VAL A 182 20.75 -10.53 -16.63
C VAL A 182 20.72 -11.81 -15.81
N MET A 183 20.50 -11.66 -14.51
CA MET A 183 20.39 -12.78 -13.58
C MET A 183 19.30 -12.51 -12.54
N ASP A 184 18.56 -13.55 -12.20
CA ASP A 184 17.66 -13.53 -11.05
C ASP A 184 18.33 -14.27 -9.90
N ALA A 185 18.37 -13.65 -8.72
CA ALA A 185 19.05 -14.22 -7.58
C ALA A 185 18.32 -13.93 -6.27
N TYR A 186 18.25 -14.95 -5.42
CA TYR A 186 17.80 -14.83 -4.05
C TYR A 186 18.59 -15.80 -3.15
N PRO A 187 19.16 -15.36 -2.02
CA PRO A 187 19.20 -13.98 -1.54
C PRO A 187 20.06 -13.08 -2.44
N LYS A 188 20.14 -11.80 -2.10
CA LYS A 188 20.98 -10.84 -2.84
C LYS A 188 22.43 -11.33 -2.89
N PRO A 189 23.04 -11.44 -4.09
CA PRO A 189 24.46 -11.80 -4.22
C PRO A 189 25.38 -10.76 -3.55
N HIS A 190 26.48 -11.24 -2.96
CA HIS A 190 27.44 -10.37 -2.27
C HIS A 190 28.33 -9.56 -3.23
N THR A 191 28.69 -10.13 -4.38
CA THR A 191 29.59 -9.49 -5.35
C THR A 191 29.16 -9.77 -6.78
N PHE A 192 29.47 -8.81 -7.66
CA PHE A 192 29.31 -8.90 -9.11
C PHE A 192 30.61 -8.39 -9.74
N SER A 193 31.14 -9.11 -10.75
CA SER A 193 32.36 -8.66 -11.44
C SER A 193 32.49 -9.27 -12.82
N TRP A 194 33.06 -8.49 -13.73
CA TRP A 194 33.57 -8.97 -15.00
C TRP A 194 35.05 -9.34 -14.88
N SER A 195 35.50 -10.31 -15.68
CA SER A 195 36.90 -10.68 -15.78
C SER A 195 37.33 -10.86 -17.23
N TYR A 196 38.59 -10.52 -17.51
CA TYR A 196 39.25 -10.78 -18.78
C TYR A 196 40.46 -11.68 -18.54
N SER A 197 40.47 -12.87 -19.16
CA SER A 197 41.54 -13.86 -19.00
C SER A 197 41.89 -14.18 -17.53
N GLY A 198 40.87 -14.22 -16.66
CA GLY A 198 41.01 -14.49 -15.23
C GLY A 198 41.32 -13.27 -14.36
N VAL A 199 41.63 -12.11 -14.95
CA VAL A 199 41.88 -10.86 -14.21
C VAL A 199 40.57 -10.10 -14.03
N LYS A 200 40.23 -9.77 -12.78
CA LYS A 200 39.04 -8.98 -12.45
C LYS A 200 39.16 -7.57 -13.04
N LEU A 201 38.14 -7.14 -13.76
CA LEU A 201 38.06 -5.80 -14.33
C LEU A 201 37.55 -4.78 -13.29
N THR A 202 38.01 -3.54 -13.45
CA THR A 202 37.59 -2.37 -12.66
C THR A 202 37.33 -1.22 -13.62
N ASN A 203 36.46 -0.27 -13.24
CA ASN A 203 36.17 0.87 -14.12
C ASN A 203 37.44 1.65 -14.48
N THR A 204 37.57 1.98 -15.76
CA THR A 204 38.67 2.76 -16.33
C THR A 204 38.11 3.78 -17.32
N THR A 205 38.99 4.52 -18.01
CA THR A 205 38.61 5.36 -19.16
C THR A 205 38.17 4.55 -20.38
N ASP A 206 38.63 3.30 -20.49
CA ASP A 206 38.44 2.48 -21.70
C ASP A 206 37.16 1.62 -21.61
N HIS A 207 36.75 1.26 -20.39
CA HIS A 207 35.54 0.47 -20.14
C HIS A 207 34.91 0.82 -18.80
N VAL A 208 33.58 0.73 -18.74
CA VAL A 208 32.78 1.04 -17.55
C VAL A 208 31.85 -0.10 -17.26
N ILE A 209 31.94 -0.63 -16.04
CA ILE A 209 31.03 -1.65 -15.52
C ILE A 209 29.93 -0.94 -14.75
N THR A 210 28.68 -1.21 -15.13
CA THR A 210 27.50 -0.79 -14.38
C THR A 210 26.72 -2.00 -13.91
N THR A 211 26.18 -1.93 -12.70
CA THR A 211 25.30 -2.98 -12.16
C THR A 211 24.06 -2.31 -11.58
N ARG A 212 22.89 -2.79 -11.99
CA ARG A 212 21.59 -2.30 -11.55
C ARG A 212 20.71 -3.46 -11.08
N SER A 213 19.84 -3.20 -10.11
CA SER A 213 18.94 -4.20 -9.54
C SER A 213 17.51 -3.68 -9.48
N HIS A 214 16.54 -4.54 -9.78
CA HIS A 214 15.12 -4.30 -9.55
C HIS A 214 14.53 -5.52 -8.83
N GLY A 215 14.31 -5.38 -7.52
CA GLY A 215 13.95 -6.52 -6.67
C GLY A 215 15.05 -7.57 -6.67
N ASN A 216 14.70 -8.79 -7.08
CA ASN A 216 15.62 -9.94 -7.15
C ASN A 216 16.23 -10.15 -8.54
N SER A 217 16.01 -9.21 -9.47
CA SER A 217 16.60 -9.24 -10.81
C SER A 217 17.75 -8.25 -10.91
N TYR A 218 18.89 -8.70 -11.45
CA TYR A 218 20.13 -7.95 -11.55
C TYR A 218 20.58 -7.90 -13.00
N THR A 219 21.00 -6.71 -13.45
CA THR A 219 21.66 -6.52 -14.75
C THR A 219 23.06 -5.98 -14.51
N SER A 220 24.06 -6.60 -15.15
CA SER A 220 25.41 -6.04 -15.25
C SER A 220 25.76 -5.80 -16.71
N GLU A 221 26.32 -4.63 -16.99
CA GLU A 221 26.79 -4.21 -18.32
C GLU A 221 28.26 -3.81 -18.23
N LEU A 222 29.06 -4.33 -19.16
CA LEU A 222 30.44 -3.94 -19.46
C LEU A 222 30.49 -3.26 -20.84
#